data_AF-A0A6C0T6F0-F1
#
_entry.id   AF-A0A6C0T6F0-F1
#
_cell.length_a   1.000
_cell.length_b   1.000
_cell.length_c   1.000
_cell.angle_alpha   90.00
_cell.angle_beta   90.00
_cell.angle_gamma   90.00
#
_symmetry.space_group_name_H-M   'P 1'
#
loop_
_entity.id
_entity.type
_entity.pdbx_description
1 polymer ?
#
loop_
_entity_poly.entity_id
_entity_poly.type
_entity_poly.pdbx_seq_one_letter_code
_entity_poly.pdbx_strand_id
1 'polypeptide(L)'
;ERLEIEDSAEAIHLANLLCQYGYFFPVGESRSLIVKDDSSLYRFQTPYYWPSQNHSADTTDYAIYLTKRLSRNKQKHGLEDYEVDAYNKLKKALSHKWDFISMQAEEQVKLAKDRKKGDKIVTDSQERAYWRVYRPPPGFTNCLETAPVPDKTNMANRVRKKTVDDLKK
;
A
#
# COMPACT_ATOMS: atom_id res chain seq x y z
N GLU A 1 -3.83 -7.65 31.01
CA GLU A 1 -3.99 -7.45 29.55
C GLU A 1 -3.15 -6.26 29.10
N ARG A 2 -2.73 -6.20 27.82
CA ARG A 2 -1.84 -5.11 27.35
C ARG A 2 -2.57 -3.78 27.13
N LEU A 3 -3.88 -3.83 26.90
CA LEU A 3 -4.75 -2.69 26.65
C LEU A 3 -5.95 -2.61 27.61
N GLU A 4 -6.11 -3.58 28.52
CA GLU A 4 -7.21 -3.62 29.51
C GLU A 4 -8.61 -3.46 28.89
N ILE A 5 -8.87 -4.15 27.76
CA ILE A 5 -10.15 -4.12 27.06
C ILE A 5 -11.02 -5.29 27.54
N GLU A 6 -12.15 -4.97 28.17
CA GLU A 6 -13.08 -5.98 28.71
C GLU A 6 -13.95 -6.64 27.63
N ASP A 7 -14.30 -5.90 26.57
CA ASP A 7 -15.12 -6.39 25.47
C ASP A 7 -14.27 -6.96 24.33
N SER A 8 -14.41 -8.27 24.08
CA SER A 8 -13.74 -8.94 22.97
C SER A 8 -14.08 -8.33 21.61
N ALA A 9 -15.31 -7.81 21.42
CA ALA A 9 -15.71 -7.18 20.17
C ALA A 9 -14.91 -5.88 19.91
N GLU A 10 -14.62 -5.10 20.95
CA GLU A 10 -13.78 -3.91 20.86
C GLU A 10 -12.33 -4.27 20.48
N ALA A 11 -11.77 -5.31 21.12
CA ALA A 11 -10.43 -5.79 20.79
C ALA A 11 -10.31 -6.25 19.32
N ILE A 12 -11.31 -6.99 18.83
CA ILE A 12 -11.39 -7.43 17.43
C ILE A 12 -11.53 -6.24 16.49
N HIS A 13 -12.34 -5.23 16.86
CA HIS A 13 -12.51 -4.02 16.06
C HIS A 13 -11.19 -3.26 15.89
N LEU A 14 -10.42 -3.05 16.97
CA LEU A 14 -9.10 -2.42 16.90
C LEU A 14 -8.11 -3.22 16.05
N ALA A 15 -8.11 -4.54 16.20
CA ALA A 15 -7.25 -5.41 15.40
C ALA A 15 -7.59 -5.33 13.90
N ASN A 16 -8.89 -5.27 13.56
CA ASN A 16 -9.35 -5.05 12.19
C ASN A 16 -8.88 -3.72 11.63
N LEU A 17 -8.99 -2.63 12.38
CA LEU A 17 -8.48 -1.32 11.96
C LEU A 17 -6.98 -1.39 11.65
N LEU A 18 -6.17 -1.93 12.55
CA LEU A 18 -4.72 -2.07 12.32
C LEU A 18 -4.39 -2.91 11.09
N CYS A 19 -5.15 -3.96 10.81
CA CYS A 19 -5.02 -4.77 9.60
C CYS A 19 -5.41 -4.00 8.34
N GLN A 20 -6.50 -3.23 8.38
CA GLN A 20 -6.99 -2.42 7.26
C GLN A 20 -6.06 -1.26 6.91
N TYR A 21 -5.41 -0.65 7.91
CA TYR A 21 -4.37 0.35 7.70
C TYR A 21 -3.02 -0.27 7.25
N GLY A 22 -2.90 -1.60 7.22
CA GLY A 22 -1.73 -2.27 6.67
C GLY A 22 -0.53 -2.37 7.63
N TYR A 23 -0.73 -2.22 8.94
CA TYR A 23 0.35 -2.46 9.92
C TYR A 23 0.72 -3.94 10.01
N PHE A 24 -0.24 -4.81 9.75
CA PHE A 24 -0.03 -6.25 9.52
C PHE A 24 -1.08 -6.77 8.53
N PHE A 25 -0.87 -7.97 7.99
CA PHE A 25 -1.73 -8.54 6.96
C PHE A 25 -1.80 -10.07 7.06
N PRO A 26 -2.90 -10.70 6.60
CA PRO A 26 -3.01 -12.16 6.57
C PRO A 26 -2.02 -12.77 5.56
N VAL A 27 -1.35 -13.86 5.94
CA VAL A 27 -0.38 -14.60 5.11
C VAL A 27 -1.08 -15.57 4.16
N GLY A 28 -2.30 -16.01 4.51
CA GLY A 28 -3.10 -16.93 3.70
C GLY A 28 -3.62 -16.31 2.39
N GLU A 29 -4.35 -17.12 1.63
CA GLU A 29 -4.93 -16.70 0.34
C GLU A 29 -6.11 -15.74 0.49
N SER A 30 -6.63 -15.58 1.72
CA SER A 30 -7.70 -14.62 2.01
C SER A 30 -7.25 -13.20 1.64
N ARG A 31 -7.99 -12.57 0.73
CA ARG A 31 -7.74 -11.20 0.28
C ARG A 31 -8.32 -10.16 1.24
N SER A 32 -9.13 -10.58 2.20
CA SER A 32 -9.76 -9.72 3.20
C SER A 32 -8.75 -9.24 4.24
N LEU A 33 -8.65 -7.92 4.44
CA LEU A 33 -7.90 -7.32 5.55
C LEU A 33 -8.76 -7.36 6.84
N ILE A 34 -9.05 -8.58 7.30
CA ILE A 34 -9.90 -8.85 8.48
C ILE A 34 -9.16 -9.83 9.39
N VAL A 35 -9.20 -9.56 10.69
CA VAL A 35 -8.71 -10.41 11.76
C VAL A 35 -9.76 -11.47 12.07
N LYS A 36 -9.34 -12.72 12.08
CA LYS A 36 -10.16 -13.88 12.39
C LYS A 36 -9.69 -14.47 13.71
N ASP A 37 -10.64 -14.85 14.54
CA ASP A 37 -10.39 -15.63 15.75
C ASP A 37 -10.30 -17.12 15.39
N ASP A 38 -9.31 -17.45 14.56
CA ASP A 38 -9.00 -18.81 14.12
C ASP A 38 -7.46 -19.01 14.09
N SER A 39 -6.98 -20.10 13.49
CA SER A 39 -5.53 -20.35 13.33
C SER A 39 -4.91 -19.62 12.13
N SER A 40 -5.54 -18.58 11.59
CA SER A 40 -4.99 -17.78 10.49
C SER A 40 -3.70 -17.09 10.90
N LEU A 41 -2.71 -17.17 10.03
CA LEU A 41 -1.42 -16.52 10.26
C LEU A 41 -1.42 -15.10 9.70
N TYR A 42 -0.86 -14.19 10.49
CA TYR A 42 -0.66 -12.79 10.13
C TYR A 42 0.83 -12.45 10.14
N ARG A 43 1.22 -11.43 9.36
CA ARG A 43 2.59 -10.92 9.30
C ARG A 43 2.59 -9.41 9.50
N PHE A 44 3.48 -8.94 10.36
CA PHE A 44 3.76 -7.51 10.49
C PHE A 44 4.34 -6.95 9.20
N GLN A 45 3.84 -5.78 8.82
CA GLN A 45 4.34 -5.02 7.70
C GLN A 45 5.68 -4.37 8.06
N THR A 46 6.58 -4.25 7.07
CA THR A 46 7.83 -3.51 7.27
C THR A 46 7.55 -2.01 7.45
N PRO A 47 8.26 -1.30 8.34
CA PRO A 47 8.03 0.13 8.56
C PRO A 47 8.08 0.99 7.29
N TYR A 48 8.83 0.58 6.27
CA TYR A 48 8.88 1.26 4.97
C TYR A 48 7.50 1.39 4.29
N TYR A 49 6.61 0.42 4.52
CA TYR A 49 5.26 0.38 3.94
C TYR A 49 4.18 0.88 4.90
N TRP A 50 4.53 1.43 6.06
CA TRP A 50 3.52 1.97 6.97
C TRP A 50 2.92 3.27 6.45
N PRO A 51 1.60 3.49 6.65
CA PRO A 51 0.94 4.73 6.23
C PRO A 51 1.56 6.01 6.82
N SER A 52 2.19 5.90 8.00
CA SER A 52 2.81 7.03 8.71
C SER A 52 4.11 7.54 8.08
N GLN A 53 4.68 6.85 7.08
CA GLN A 53 5.94 7.26 6.45
C GLN A 53 5.82 8.43 5.46
N ASN A 54 4.63 9.03 5.30
CA ASN A 54 4.36 10.10 4.30
C ASN A 54 4.74 9.76 2.86
N HIS A 55 4.95 8.47 2.55
CA HIS A 55 5.12 8.02 1.17
C HIS A 55 3.75 8.07 0.48
N SER A 56 3.53 9.03 -0.41
CA SER A 56 2.39 8.97 -1.32
C SER A 56 2.59 7.75 -2.22
N ALA A 57 1.66 6.79 -2.22
CA ALA A 57 1.71 5.63 -3.11
C ALA A 57 1.66 6.09 -4.57
N ASP A 58 2.83 6.30 -5.18
CA ASP A 58 2.95 6.93 -6.48
C ASP A 58 2.39 6.00 -7.58
N THR A 59 1.76 6.64 -8.54
CA THR A 59 1.24 6.02 -9.75
C THR A 59 2.38 5.36 -10.55
N THR A 60 3.59 5.93 -10.51
CA THR A 60 4.79 5.33 -11.11
C THR A 60 5.19 4.04 -10.40
N ASP A 61 5.27 4.05 -9.08
CA ASP A 61 5.64 2.86 -8.28
C ASP A 61 4.65 1.71 -8.48
N TYR A 62 3.36 2.03 -8.58
CA TYR A 62 2.35 1.02 -8.86
C TYR A 62 2.52 0.41 -10.26
N ALA A 63 2.86 1.23 -11.26
CA ALA A 63 3.15 0.74 -12.60
C ALA A 63 4.39 -0.17 -12.62
N ILE A 64 5.45 0.16 -11.86
CA ILE A 64 6.64 -0.69 -11.69
C ILE A 64 6.24 -2.02 -11.05
N TYR A 65 5.44 -1.99 -9.97
CA TYR A 65 4.95 -3.18 -9.29
C TYR A 65 4.17 -4.12 -10.22
N LEU A 66 3.20 -3.60 -10.96
CA LEU A 66 2.39 -4.39 -11.89
C LEU A 66 3.24 -4.95 -13.04
N THR A 67 4.15 -4.15 -13.58
CA THR A 67 5.09 -4.57 -14.65
C THR A 67 5.99 -5.71 -14.16
N LYS A 68 6.56 -5.57 -12.96
CA LYS A 68 7.39 -6.60 -12.31
C LYS A 68 6.62 -7.91 -12.12
N ARG A 69 5.36 -7.85 -11.69
CA ARG A 69 4.51 -9.04 -11.52
C ARG A 69 4.16 -9.70 -12.85
N LEU A 70 3.86 -8.91 -13.88
CA LEU A 70 3.54 -9.41 -15.21
C LEU A 70 4.73 -10.13 -15.85
N SER A 71 5.96 -9.69 -15.58
CA SER A 71 7.21 -10.31 -16.05
C SER A 71 7.57 -11.62 -15.32
N ARG A 72 6.76 -12.07 -14.35
CA ARG A 72 6.96 -13.34 -13.61
C ARG A 72 5.98 -14.43 -14.08
N ASN A 73 6.13 -15.64 -13.53
CA ASN A 73 5.31 -16.79 -13.92
C ASN A 73 3.81 -16.51 -13.74
N LYS A 74 3.08 -16.47 -14.87
CA LYS A 74 1.67 -16.08 -14.97
C LYS A 74 0.73 -16.94 -14.15
N GLN A 75 0.99 -18.25 -14.00
CA GLN A 75 0.10 -19.15 -13.26
C GLN A 75 0.12 -18.90 -11.74
N LYS A 76 1.24 -18.41 -11.20
CA LYS A 76 1.43 -18.23 -9.75
C LYS A 76 1.38 -16.76 -9.31
N HIS A 77 1.78 -15.85 -10.18
CA HIS A 77 1.95 -14.42 -9.87
C HIS A 77 1.23 -13.50 -10.85
N GLY A 78 0.31 -14.05 -11.66
CA GLY A 78 -0.52 -13.31 -12.60
C GLY A 78 -1.24 -12.15 -11.93
N LEU A 79 -1.48 -11.10 -12.72
CA LEU A 79 -2.32 -9.98 -12.31
C LEU A 79 -3.77 -10.42 -12.25
N GLU A 80 -4.51 -9.91 -11.27
CA GLU A 80 -5.97 -10.05 -11.21
C GLU A 80 -6.63 -9.13 -12.25
N ASP A 81 -7.87 -9.37 -12.67
CA ASP A 81 -8.51 -8.65 -13.79
C ASP A 81 -8.49 -7.12 -13.59
N TYR A 82 -8.81 -6.66 -12.37
CA TYR A 82 -8.75 -5.24 -12.02
C TYR A 82 -7.32 -4.66 -12.07
N GLU A 83 -6.31 -5.48 -11.79
CA GLU A 83 -4.89 -5.11 -11.89
C GLU A 83 -4.44 -5.05 -13.36
N VAL A 84 -4.97 -5.92 -14.22
CA VAL A 84 -4.74 -5.88 -15.67
C VAL A 84 -5.31 -4.60 -16.26
N ASP A 85 -6.53 -4.23 -15.88
CA ASP A 85 -7.15 -2.97 -16.29
C ASP A 85 -6.36 -1.75 -15.80
N ALA A 86 -5.92 -1.77 -14.54
CA ALA A 86 -5.07 -0.72 -13.99
C ALA A 86 -3.74 -0.62 -14.75
N TYR A 87 -3.07 -1.75 -15.01
CA TYR A 87 -1.83 -1.80 -15.79
C TYR A 87 -2.02 -1.18 -17.18
N ASN A 88 -3.08 -1.54 -17.89
CA ASN A 88 -3.35 -1.01 -19.23
C ASN A 88 -3.61 0.50 -19.23
N LYS A 89 -4.31 1.01 -18.20
CA LYS A 89 -4.52 2.46 -18.02
C LYS A 89 -3.21 3.18 -17.73
N LEU A 90 -2.39 2.64 -16.82
CA LEU A 90 -1.09 3.20 -16.45
C LEU A 90 -0.12 3.21 -17.63
N LYS A 91 -0.11 2.14 -18.44
CA LYS A 91 0.72 2.05 -19.65
C LYS A 91 0.43 3.13 -20.66
N LYS A 92 -0.84 3.51 -20.81
CA LYS A 92 -1.26 4.63 -21.65
C LYS A 92 -0.88 5.98 -21.01
N ALA A 93 -1.19 6.16 -19.73
CA ALA A 93 -0.99 7.42 -19.02
C ALA A 93 0.49 7.79 -18.80
N LEU A 94 1.35 6.78 -18.58
CA LEU A 94 2.77 6.95 -18.29
C LEU A 94 3.66 6.56 -19.48
N SER A 95 3.12 6.60 -20.71
CA SER A 95 3.83 6.22 -21.94
C SER A 95 5.18 6.93 -22.09
N HIS A 96 5.23 8.23 -21.77
CA HIS A 96 6.44 9.06 -21.81
C HIS A 96 7.59 8.60 -20.91
N LYS A 97 7.32 7.74 -19.91
CA LYS A 97 8.34 7.20 -18.99
C LYS A 97 8.28 5.66 -18.90
N TRP A 98 7.67 5.01 -19.88
CA TRP A 98 7.43 3.56 -19.83
C TRP A 98 8.72 2.75 -19.89
N ASP A 99 9.74 3.25 -20.61
CA ASP A 99 11.05 2.60 -20.68
C ASP A 99 11.74 2.59 -19.31
N PHE A 100 11.65 3.70 -18.56
CA PHE A 100 12.14 3.77 -17.17
C PHE A 100 11.39 2.78 -16.27
N ILE A 101 10.06 2.72 -16.36
CA ILE A 101 9.23 1.78 -15.58
C ILE A 101 9.63 0.32 -15.87
N SER A 102 9.81 -0.01 -17.15
CA SER A 102 10.17 -1.36 -17.59
C SER A 102 11.57 -1.73 -17.10
N MET A 103 12.54 -0.82 -17.23
CA MET A 103 13.91 -0.99 -16.75
C MET A 103 13.95 -1.23 -15.23
N GLN A 104 13.24 -0.41 -14.45
CA GLN A 104 13.16 -0.56 -12.99
C GLN A 104 12.50 -1.89 -12.58
N ALA A 105 11.44 -2.30 -13.27
CA ALA A 105 10.79 -3.58 -13.01
C ALA A 105 11.74 -4.76 -13.30
N GLU A 106 12.44 -4.74 -14.43
CA GLU A 106 13.41 -5.78 -14.81
C GLU A 106 14.57 -5.89 -13.82
N GLU A 107 15.12 -4.75 -13.39
CA GLU A 107 16.18 -4.70 -12.38
C GLU A 107 15.73 -5.32 -11.06
N GLN A 108 14.53 -5.00 -10.58
CA GLN A 108 13.98 -5.61 -9.37
C GLN A 108 13.73 -7.12 -9.53
N VAL A 109 13.27 -7.59 -10.70
CA VAL A 109 13.15 -9.04 -10.97
C VAL A 109 14.52 -9.70 -10.92
N LYS A 110 15.56 -9.09 -11.50
CA LYS A 110 16.92 -9.61 -11.51
C LYS A 110 17.48 -9.70 -10.10
N LEU A 111 17.44 -8.62 -9.31
CA LEU A 111 17.89 -8.60 -7.92
C LEU A 111 17.13 -9.61 -7.05
N ALA A 112 15.85 -9.83 -7.34
CA ALA A 112 15.09 -10.83 -6.61
C ALA A 112 15.56 -12.25 -6.89
N LYS A 113 16.13 -12.59 -8.08
CA LYS A 113 16.60 -13.95 -8.39
C LYS A 113 17.70 -14.42 -7.46
N ASP A 114 18.54 -13.51 -6.99
CA ASP A 114 19.69 -13.81 -6.12
C ASP A 114 19.31 -14.03 -4.64
N ARG A 115 18.05 -13.74 -4.27
CA ARG A 115 17.56 -13.91 -2.89
C ARG A 115 17.18 -15.36 -2.57
N LYS A 116 17.23 -15.72 -1.29
CA LYS A 116 16.72 -17.01 -0.80
C LYS A 116 15.20 -17.11 -0.98
N LYS A 117 14.68 -18.34 -1.07
CA LYS A 117 13.24 -18.60 -1.29
C LYS A 117 12.36 -17.97 -0.20
N GLY A 118 12.76 -18.07 1.07
CA GLY A 118 12.03 -17.48 2.19
C GLY A 118 11.92 -15.96 2.06
N ASP A 119 13.05 -15.30 1.80
CA ASP A 119 13.12 -13.83 1.65
C ASP A 119 12.28 -13.34 0.47
N LYS A 120 12.31 -14.06 -0.66
CA LYS A 120 11.44 -13.79 -1.82
C LYS A 120 9.97 -13.78 -1.42
N ILE A 121 9.52 -14.81 -0.70
CA ILE A 121 8.12 -14.93 -0.25
C ILE A 121 7.76 -13.77 0.68
N VAL A 122 8.63 -13.45 1.64
CA VAL A 122 8.38 -12.37 2.60
C VAL A 122 8.29 -11.03 1.89
N THR A 123 9.29 -10.66 1.08
CA THR A 123 9.30 -9.40 0.33
C THR A 123 8.09 -9.29 -0.59
N ASP A 124 7.80 -10.32 -1.39
CA ASP A 124 6.67 -10.32 -2.32
C ASP A 124 5.32 -10.17 -1.57
N SER A 125 5.18 -10.81 -0.40
CA SER A 125 3.98 -10.71 0.43
C SER A 125 3.80 -9.31 1.06
N GLN A 126 4.88 -8.69 1.54
CA GLN A 126 4.85 -7.35 2.14
C GLN A 126 4.46 -6.29 1.12
N GLU A 127 5.07 -6.32 -0.06
CA GLU A 127 4.75 -5.40 -1.14
C GLU A 127 3.32 -5.59 -1.67
N ARG A 128 2.86 -6.85 -1.80
CA ARG A 128 1.47 -7.13 -2.20
C ARG A 128 0.47 -6.62 -1.16
N ALA A 129 0.75 -6.77 0.13
CA ALA A 129 -0.10 -6.24 1.19
C ALA A 129 -0.17 -4.72 1.15
N TYR A 130 0.96 -4.04 0.92
CA TYR A 130 1.00 -2.59 0.73
C TYR A 130 0.07 -2.14 -0.39
N TRP A 131 0.18 -2.73 -1.59
CA TRP A 131 -0.67 -2.33 -2.72
C TRP A 131 -2.15 -2.65 -2.53
N ARG A 132 -2.50 -3.68 -1.75
CA ARG A 132 -3.91 -3.96 -1.42
C ARG A 132 -4.54 -2.87 -0.56
N VAL A 133 -3.77 -2.18 0.28
CA VAL A 133 -4.26 -1.06 1.09
C VAL A 133 -4.43 0.20 0.22
N TYR A 134 -3.44 0.52 -0.62
CA TYR A 134 -3.43 1.76 -1.42
C TYR A 134 -4.16 1.68 -2.76
N ARG A 135 -4.38 0.48 -3.29
CA ARG A 135 -5.10 0.19 -4.53
C ARG A 135 -6.02 -1.02 -4.30
N PRO A 136 -7.02 -0.88 -3.41
CA PRO A 136 -7.88 -1.98 -3.03
C PRO A 136 -8.67 -2.52 -4.24
N PRO A 137 -9.00 -3.83 -4.26
CA PRO A 137 -9.86 -4.39 -5.28
C PRO A 137 -11.23 -3.68 -5.29
N PRO A 138 -11.94 -3.67 -6.44
CA PRO A 138 -13.29 -3.14 -6.51
C PRO A 138 -14.21 -3.76 -5.44
N GLY A 139 -14.97 -2.92 -4.74
CA GLY A 139 -15.87 -3.35 -3.64
C GLY A 139 -15.24 -3.36 -2.25
N PHE A 140 -13.94 -3.06 -2.11
CA PHE A 140 -13.28 -2.88 -0.82
C PHE A 140 -13.04 -1.40 -0.52
N THR A 141 -13.26 -1.01 0.74
CA THR A 141 -13.07 0.38 1.20
C THR A 141 -11.59 0.77 1.23
N ASN A 142 -11.26 1.94 0.68
CA ASN A 142 -9.95 2.53 0.86
C ASN A 142 -9.87 3.28 2.19
N CYS A 143 -9.28 2.66 3.21
CA CYS A 143 -9.18 3.24 4.56
C CYS A 143 -8.20 4.43 4.65
N LEU A 144 -7.41 4.67 3.60
CA LEU A 144 -6.48 5.81 3.49
C LEU A 144 -7.06 6.98 2.69
N GLU A 145 -8.28 6.85 2.15
CA GLU A 145 -8.93 7.95 1.46
C GLU A 145 -9.26 9.06 2.46
N THR A 146 -8.58 10.20 2.33
CA THR A 146 -8.94 11.39 3.09
C THR A 146 -10.32 11.84 2.64
N ALA A 147 -11.28 11.86 3.58
CA ALA A 147 -12.59 12.44 3.34
C ALA A 147 -12.44 13.84 2.73
N PRO A 148 -13.32 14.25 1.78
CA PRO A 148 -13.31 15.59 1.19
C PRO A 148 -13.82 16.60 2.22
N VAL A 149 -13.07 16.79 3.29
CA VAL A 149 -13.29 17.85 4.28
C VAL A 149 -12.40 19.02 3.86
N PRO A 150 -12.93 20.26 3.81
CA PRO A 150 -12.11 21.44 3.62
C PRO A 150 -11.02 21.45 4.70
N ASP A 151 -9.77 21.30 4.28
CA ASP A 151 -8.64 21.08 5.17
C ASP A 151 -8.30 22.36 5.95
N LYS A 152 -9.01 22.59 7.05
CA LYS A 152 -8.73 23.69 7.99
C LYS A 152 -7.42 23.45 8.74
N THR A 153 -6.93 22.22 8.79
CA THR A 153 -5.69 21.82 9.45
C THR A 153 -4.43 22.14 8.65
N ASN A 154 -4.43 21.94 7.32
CA ASN A 154 -3.31 22.39 6.46
C ASN A 154 -3.26 23.91 6.29
N MET A 155 -4.34 24.65 6.59
CA MET A 155 -4.29 26.11 6.73
C MET A 155 -3.50 26.56 7.96
N ALA A 156 -3.49 25.77 9.06
CA ALA A 156 -2.75 26.10 10.28
C ALA A 156 -1.24 25.88 10.14
N ASN A 157 -0.82 24.91 9.31
CA ASN A 157 0.59 24.64 9.01
C ASN A 157 1.16 25.44 7.83
N ARG A 158 0.31 26.19 7.10
CA ARG A 158 0.81 27.19 6.14
C ARG A 158 1.39 28.35 6.93
N VAL A 159 2.72 28.42 7.00
CA VAL A 159 3.44 29.64 7.40
C VAL A 159 2.94 30.76 6.48
N ARG A 160 2.07 31.63 7.01
CA ARG A 160 1.59 32.82 6.30
C ARG A 160 2.82 33.66 5.97
N LYS A 161 3.13 33.81 4.67
CA LYS A 161 4.18 34.74 4.23
C LYS A 161 3.79 36.13 4.73
N LYS A 162 4.66 36.74 5.55
CA LYS A 162 4.48 38.11 6.00
C LYS A 162 4.39 39.02 4.78
N THR A 163 3.34 39.81 4.73
CA THR A 163 3.12 40.82 3.70
C THR A 163 3.87 42.10 4.04
N VAL A 164 4.07 42.99 3.05
CA VAL A 164 4.80 44.25 3.24
C VAL A 164 4.13 45.12 4.33
N ASP A 165 2.82 45.00 4.51
CA ASP A 165 2.09 45.70 5.56
C ASP A 165 2.35 45.16 6.97
N ASP A 166 2.72 43.88 7.11
CA ASP A 166 3.11 43.29 8.40
C ASP A 166 4.49 43.79 8.88
N LEU A 167 5.28 44.41 7.99
CA LEU A 167 6.61 44.95 8.28
C LEU A 167 6.58 46.44 8.66
N LYS A 168 5.42 47.11 8.60
CA LYS A 168 5.27 48.55 8.88
C LYS A 168 4.85 48.86 10.32
N LYS A 169 5.17 47.99 11.28
CA LYS A 169 4.91 48.24 12.72
C LYS A 169 6.20 48.51 13.47
#